data_AF-A0AAD2PWX5-F1
#
_entry.id   AF-A0AAD2PWX5-F1
#
_cell.length_a   1.000
_cell.length_b   1.000
_cell.length_c   1.000
_cell.angle_alpha   90.00
_cell.angle_beta   90.00
_cell.angle_gamma   90.00
#
_symmetry.space_group_name_H-M   'P 1'
#
loop_
_entity.id
_entity.type
_entity.pdbx_description
1 polymer ?
#
loop_
_entity_poly.entity_id
_entity_poly.type
_entity_poly.pdbx_seq_one_letter_code
_entity_poly.pdbx_strand_id
1 'polypeptide(L)'
;MGCGLRQVRFHEDGLLTTIGRQAFCECASLTEASIPSTVEVIKSMAFQWCGLLARVSLQEGLKIIEMGAFLDCGFETVAIPRSLEVLGGIAFHLCCLLQEVKFEECNLSVIGKHAFMECFQLHTISFPSTVERLESGTFKLCHSLRVIKFQNGLKYVADETFYSCKNLQSVALPESVELIGLNAFAKCPKLVSVEFRDASRAVTIHNDAFAECVSLTNICLPSESRLSAGRPDDHGERINSFRGCTALEDQYGDTNTSLALMHRFDDLPIHKKCYHASVTTADELAREIESSVQSSQDSTLDHLVVDPFGMTPFHVLLSAANCRLDLLQILLDAYPPHVLGWKDVNGKTAIEYCWQQSCNLTEDFRPILQAALERWMVDSISSWKGLEAWKSDMSSRVNAIVAEDEVEQ
;
A
#
# COMPACT_ATOMS: atom_id res chain seq x y z
N MET A 1 10.57 36.66 16.53
CA MET A 1 9.45 37.58 16.82
C MET A 1 8.21 36.96 16.19
N GLY A 2 7.45 36.18 16.95
CA GLY A 2 6.27 35.49 16.43
C GLY A 2 5.04 36.38 16.58
N CYS A 3 4.22 36.45 15.54
CA CYS A 3 2.90 37.05 15.62
C CYS A 3 2.06 36.31 16.68
N GLY A 4 1.55 36.99 17.70
CA GLY A 4 0.70 36.41 18.76
C GLY A 4 -0.72 36.06 18.31
N LEU A 5 -0.97 36.08 17.00
CA LEU A 5 -2.25 35.77 16.39
C LEU A 5 -2.58 34.29 16.62
N ARG A 6 -3.72 34.05 17.26
CA ARG A 6 -4.17 32.69 17.63
C ARG A 6 -5.24 32.14 16.69
N GLN A 7 -6.05 33.01 16.09
CA GLN A 7 -7.16 32.60 15.24
C GLN A 7 -7.34 33.58 14.10
N VAL A 8 -7.69 33.07 12.92
CA VAL A 8 -8.13 33.86 11.78
C VAL A 8 -9.53 33.43 11.39
N ARG A 9 -10.46 34.38 11.44
CA ARG A 9 -11.84 34.22 10.97
C ARG A 9 -12.14 35.35 10.00
N PHE A 10 -12.65 35.01 8.84
CA PHE A 10 -13.09 35.98 7.84
C PHE A 10 -14.60 36.19 7.98
N HIS A 11 -15.05 37.41 7.76
CA HIS A 11 -16.47 37.75 7.84
C HIS A 11 -17.23 37.04 6.70
N GLU A 12 -18.46 36.56 6.96
CA GLU A 12 -19.24 35.76 6.00
C GLU A 12 -19.56 36.55 4.72
N ASP A 13 -19.81 37.86 4.82
CA ASP A 13 -19.99 38.76 3.67
C ASP A 13 -18.68 39.25 3.01
N GLY A 14 -17.55 38.62 3.34
CA GLY A 14 -16.23 39.03 2.87
C GLY A 14 -16.02 38.75 1.38
N LEU A 15 -15.62 39.76 0.61
CA LEU A 15 -15.25 39.65 -0.82
C LEU A 15 -13.81 39.12 -1.04
N LEU A 16 -13.23 38.45 -0.04
CA LEU A 16 -11.84 37.98 -0.13
C LEU A 16 -11.75 36.77 -1.07
N THR A 17 -11.13 36.97 -2.22
CA THR A 17 -10.95 35.89 -3.21
C THR A 17 -9.59 35.21 -3.14
N THR A 18 -8.63 35.79 -2.43
CA THR A 18 -7.25 35.30 -2.41
C THR A 18 -6.58 35.55 -1.07
N ILE A 19 -5.97 34.52 -0.51
CA ILE A 19 -5.01 34.67 0.59
C ILE A 19 -3.62 34.89 -0.03
N GLY A 20 -3.01 36.02 0.31
CA GLY A 20 -1.75 36.47 -0.27
C GLY A 20 -0.55 35.56 0.03
N ARG A 21 0.50 35.71 -0.78
CA ARG A 21 1.78 35.04 -0.55
C ARG A 21 2.29 35.38 0.85
N GLN A 22 2.67 34.37 1.63
CA GLN A 22 3.19 34.53 2.99
C GLN A 22 2.28 35.30 3.97
N ALA A 23 0.97 35.39 3.72
CA ALA A 23 0.05 36.23 4.51
C ALA A 23 0.06 35.94 6.03
N PHE A 24 0.22 34.68 6.40
CA PHE A 24 0.31 34.17 7.77
C PHE A 24 1.57 33.32 7.99
N CYS A 25 2.62 33.56 7.21
CA CYS A 25 3.89 32.85 7.36
C CYS A 25 4.46 33.09 8.76
N GLU A 26 4.97 32.02 9.40
CA GLU A 26 5.53 32.05 10.76
C GLU A 26 4.55 32.56 11.85
N CYS A 27 3.24 32.47 11.62
CA CYS A 27 2.24 32.66 12.67
C CYS A 27 2.25 31.46 13.64
N ALA A 28 3.35 31.27 14.37
CA ALA A 28 3.60 30.12 15.23
C ALA A 28 2.61 29.94 16.40
N SER A 29 1.79 30.96 16.70
CA SER A 29 0.71 30.87 17.71
C SER A 29 -0.67 30.58 17.11
N LEU A 30 -0.81 30.53 15.78
CA LEU A 30 -2.08 30.32 15.10
C LEU A 30 -2.54 28.89 15.30
N THR A 31 -3.73 28.70 15.88
CA THR A 31 -4.31 27.37 16.15
C THR A 31 -5.49 27.03 15.27
N GLU A 32 -6.12 28.04 14.66
CA GLU A 32 -7.32 27.86 13.82
C GLU A 32 -7.36 28.88 12.68
N ALA A 33 -7.62 28.38 11.47
CA ALA A 33 -7.88 29.19 10.28
C ALA A 33 -9.16 28.70 9.58
N SER A 34 -10.21 29.51 9.60
CA SER A 34 -11.44 29.24 8.87
C SER A 34 -11.42 30.00 7.55
N ILE A 35 -11.14 29.32 6.43
CA ILE A 35 -11.04 29.96 5.11
C ILE A 35 -12.46 30.10 4.54
N PRO A 36 -12.92 31.30 4.16
CA PRO A 36 -14.30 31.49 3.69
C PRO A 36 -14.47 30.93 2.28
N SER A 37 -15.70 30.55 1.92
CA SER A 37 -16.04 29.99 0.59
C SER A 37 -15.80 30.94 -0.59
N THR A 38 -15.61 32.24 -0.31
CA THR A 38 -15.25 33.23 -1.34
C THR A 38 -13.78 33.15 -1.78
N VAL A 39 -12.90 32.49 -1.00
CA VAL A 39 -11.49 32.34 -1.35
C VAL A 39 -11.32 31.27 -2.42
N GLU A 40 -10.84 31.67 -3.60
CA GLU A 40 -10.54 30.78 -4.71
C GLU A 40 -9.09 30.31 -4.72
N VAL A 41 -8.17 31.11 -4.14
CA VAL A 41 -6.72 30.85 -4.21
C VAL A 41 -6.04 31.10 -2.87
N ILE A 42 -5.27 30.11 -2.41
CA ILE A 42 -4.30 30.25 -1.32
C ILE A 42 -2.91 30.28 -1.94
N LYS A 43 -2.27 31.45 -1.91
CA LYS A 43 -0.96 31.64 -2.54
C LYS A 43 0.18 30.98 -1.77
N SER A 44 1.32 30.92 -2.46
CA SER A 44 2.52 30.23 -1.99
C SER A 44 2.90 30.65 -0.58
N MET A 45 3.23 29.68 0.27
CA MET A 45 3.72 29.89 1.64
C MET A 45 2.75 30.65 2.56
N ALA A 46 1.45 30.74 2.22
CA ALA A 46 0.48 31.55 2.98
C ALA A 46 0.43 31.23 4.48
N PHE A 47 0.50 29.96 4.87
CA PHE A 47 0.49 29.47 6.25
C PHE A 47 1.76 28.66 6.59
N GLN A 48 2.87 28.90 5.88
CA GLN A 48 4.12 28.20 6.14
C GLN A 48 4.58 28.38 7.60
N TRP A 49 5.08 27.31 8.21
CA TRP A 49 5.60 27.26 9.59
C TRP A 49 4.57 27.66 10.66
N CYS A 50 3.29 27.42 10.39
CA CYS A 50 2.20 27.51 11.37
C CYS A 50 2.07 26.19 12.14
N GLY A 51 3.11 25.75 12.83
CA GLY A 51 3.17 24.42 13.46
C GLY A 51 2.12 24.14 14.55
N LEU A 52 1.47 25.17 15.11
CA LEU A 52 0.35 25.02 16.05
C LEU A 52 -1.04 25.04 15.39
N LEU A 53 -1.13 25.21 14.06
CA LEU A 53 -2.39 25.28 13.32
C LEU A 53 -3.06 23.91 13.30
N ALA A 54 -3.82 23.62 14.35
CA ALA A 54 -4.48 22.34 14.56
C ALA A 54 -5.77 22.17 13.74
N ARG A 55 -6.40 23.27 13.32
CA ARG A 55 -7.65 23.24 12.54
C ARG A 55 -7.60 24.21 11.37
N VAL A 56 -7.72 23.66 10.16
CA VAL A 56 -7.97 24.41 8.94
C VAL A 56 -9.28 23.94 8.32
N SER A 57 -10.12 24.90 7.93
CA SER A 57 -11.34 24.60 7.17
C SER A 57 -11.20 25.15 5.77
N LEU A 58 -11.09 24.24 4.80
CA LEU A 58 -11.09 24.54 3.36
C LEU A 58 -12.52 24.37 2.84
N GLN A 59 -13.06 25.39 2.18
CA GLN A 59 -14.47 25.44 1.77
C GLN A 59 -14.61 25.24 0.27
N GLU A 60 -15.81 24.85 -0.15
CA GLU A 60 -16.17 24.84 -1.57
C GLU A 60 -16.04 26.25 -2.18
N GLY A 61 -15.49 26.30 -3.39
CA GLY A 61 -15.04 27.52 -4.07
C GLY A 61 -13.52 27.62 -4.17
N LEU A 62 -12.77 26.94 -3.30
CA LEU A 62 -11.31 26.91 -3.34
C LEU A 62 -10.78 26.08 -4.52
N LYS A 63 -10.12 26.75 -5.48
CA LYS A 63 -9.60 26.13 -6.71
C LYS A 63 -8.13 25.77 -6.64
N ILE A 64 -7.33 26.61 -5.97
CA ILE A 64 -5.86 26.50 -6.02
C ILE A 64 -5.25 26.63 -4.62
N ILE A 65 -4.45 25.64 -4.25
CA ILE A 65 -3.47 25.71 -3.17
C ILE A 65 -2.08 25.73 -3.81
N GLU A 66 -1.40 26.86 -3.75
CA GLU A 66 -0.07 27.01 -4.33
C GLU A 66 1.04 26.33 -3.49
N MET A 67 2.26 26.38 -4.02
CA MET A 67 3.44 25.76 -3.44
C MET A 67 3.67 26.15 -1.97
N GLY A 68 3.78 25.14 -1.10
CA GLY A 68 4.13 25.33 0.31
C GLY A 68 3.11 26.07 1.15
N ALA A 69 1.86 26.22 0.67
CA ALA A 69 0.85 27.02 1.34
C ALA A 69 0.61 26.62 2.81
N PHE A 70 0.72 25.33 3.15
CA PHE A 70 0.57 24.79 4.50
C PHE A 70 1.80 23.98 4.92
N LEU A 71 2.99 24.35 4.46
CA LEU A 71 4.22 23.68 4.87
C LEU A 71 4.40 23.78 6.39
N ASP A 72 4.67 22.65 7.05
CA ASP A 72 4.87 22.54 8.50
C ASP A 72 3.71 23.11 9.32
N CYS A 73 2.49 22.64 9.03
CA CYS A 73 1.28 22.92 9.80
C CYS A 73 0.89 21.75 10.71
N GLY A 74 0.24 22.06 11.83
CA GLY A 74 -0.04 21.11 12.92
C GLY A 74 -1.41 20.42 12.91
N PHE A 75 -2.14 20.41 11.79
CA PHE A 75 -3.47 19.79 11.76
C PHE A 75 -3.38 18.28 11.57
N GLU A 76 -4.28 17.56 12.24
CA GLU A 76 -4.34 16.10 12.18
C GLU A 76 -5.12 15.58 10.97
N THR A 77 -6.06 16.38 10.46
CA THR A 77 -6.88 16.03 9.30
C THR A 77 -7.06 17.23 8.39
N VAL A 78 -7.21 16.98 7.09
CA VAL A 78 -7.61 18.01 6.13
C VAL A 78 -8.62 17.44 5.14
N ALA A 79 -9.71 18.18 4.93
CA ALA A 79 -10.68 17.92 3.88
C ALA A 79 -10.32 18.75 2.65
N ILE A 80 -10.12 18.08 1.53
CA ILE A 80 -9.86 18.68 0.22
C ILE A 80 -11.21 18.81 -0.50
N PRO A 81 -11.69 20.04 -0.75
CA PRO A 81 -13.02 20.28 -1.32
C PRO A 81 -13.11 19.84 -2.79
N ARG A 82 -14.33 19.60 -3.27
CA ARG A 82 -14.60 19.13 -4.65
C ARG A 82 -14.04 20.08 -5.69
N SER A 83 -14.16 21.37 -5.41
CA SER A 83 -13.72 22.48 -6.25
C SER A 83 -12.21 22.62 -6.40
N LEU A 84 -11.38 21.89 -5.64
CA LEU A 84 -9.93 22.02 -5.76
C LEU A 84 -9.43 21.40 -7.07
N GLU A 85 -8.75 22.21 -7.88
CA GLU A 85 -8.20 21.84 -9.20
C GLU A 85 -6.67 21.67 -9.15
N VAL A 86 -6.00 22.45 -8.31
CA VAL A 86 -4.53 22.45 -8.21
C VAL A 86 -4.08 22.32 -6.76
N LEU A 87 -3.31 21.28 -6.47
CA LEU A 87 -2.55 21.12 -5.24
C LEU A 87 -1.05 21.22 -5.53
N GLY A 88 -0.46 22.36 -5.16
CA GLY A 88 0.92 22.71 -5.45
C GLY A 88 1.96 21.84 -4.76
N GLY A 89 3.20 21.90 -5.25
CA GLY A 89 4.31 21.18 -4.64
C GLY A 89 4.57 21.63 -3.21
N ILE A 90 5.06 20.72 -2.36
CA ILE A 90 5.32 20.93 -0.92
C ILE A 90 4.13 21.52 -0.13
N ALA A 91 2.90 21.50 -0.66
CA ALA A 91 1.75 22.19 -0.07
C ALA A 91 1.48 21.80 1.39
N PHE A 92 1.64 20.53 1.74
CA PHE A 92 1.49 19.95 3.07
C PHE A 92 2.77 19.23 3.54
N HIS A 93 3.94 19.61 2.99
CA HIS A 93 5.23 19.07 3.40
C HIS A 93 5.48 19.34 4.89
N LEU A 94 6.01 18.37 5.63
CA LEU A 94 6.26 18.46 7.08
C LEU A 94 5.01 18.71 7.95
N CYS A 95 3.79 18.45 7.45
CA CYS A 95 2.61 18.36 8.32
C CYS A 95 2.70 17.09 9.16
N CYS A 96 3.57 17.08 10.18
CA CYS A 96 4.00 15.89 10.91
C CYS A 96 2.87 15.23 11.71
N LEU A 97 1.83 16.00 12.07
CA LEU A 97 0.66 15.52 12.80
C LEU A 97 -0.47 15.04 11.88
N LEU A 98 -0.37 15.24 10.56
CA LEU A 98 -1.41 14.85 9.61
C LEU A 98 -1.56 13.33 9.58
N GLN A 99 -2.73 12.84 10.00
CA GLN A 99 -3.10 11.43 10.07
C GLN A 99 -3.97 10.99 8.90
N GLU A 100 -4.80 11.88 8.36
CA GLU A 100 -5.79 11.58 7.32
C GLU A 100 -6.00 12.76 6.35
N VAL A 101 -6.06 12.45 5.05
CA VAL A 101 -6.47 13.38 3.99
C VAL A 101 -7.78 12.89 3.39
N LYS A 102 -8.84 13.70 3.49
CA LYS A 102 -10.16 13.38 2.95
C LYS A 102 -10.36 14.12 1.64
N PHE A 103 -10.48 13.39 0.54
CA PHE A 103 -10.82 13.98 -0.76
C PHE A 103 -12.33 13.89 -0.96
N GLU A 104 -13.02 15.03 -0.98
CA GLU A 104 -14.45 15.09 -1.31
C GLU A 104 -14.61 15.06 -2.83
N GLU A 105 -14.74 13.88 -3.46
CA GLU A 105 -14.97 13.69 -4.92
C GLU A 105 -14.37 14.80 -5.83
N CYS A 106 -13.10 15.14 -5.61
CA CYS A 106 -12.56 16.38 -6.15
C CYS A 106 -12.05 16.23 -7.59
N ASN A 107 -11.88 17.36 -8.28
CA ASN A 107 -11.45 17.40 -9.68
C ASN A 107 -9.92 17.39 -9.84
N LEU A 108 -9.17 17.05 -8.79
CA LEU A 108 -7.71 16.99 -8.84
C LEU A 108 -7.23 15.91 -9.82
N SER A 109 -6.50 16.33 -10.86
CA SER A 109 -5.84 15.40 -11.79
C SER A 109 -4.39 15.09 -11.40
N VAL A 110 -3.72 16.03 -10.73
CA VAL A 110 -2.31 15.94 -10.34
C VAL A 110 -2.13 16.40 -8.90
N ILE A 111 -1.40 15.60 -8.11
CA ILE A 111 -0.93 15.99 -6.78
C ILE A 111 0.54 16.42 -6.89
N GLY A 112 0.83 17.65 -6.49
CA GLY A 112 2.13 18.28 -6.69
C GLY A 112 3.33 17.58 -6.04
N LYS A 113 4.52 17.93 -6.55
CA LYS A 113 5.81 17.38 -6.12
C LYS A 113 6.00 17.55 -4.61
N HIS A 114 6.35 16.48 -3.89
CA HIS A 114 6.54 16.51 -2.42
C HIS A 114 5.33 17.03 -1.62
N ALA A 115 4.10 17.03 -2.16
CA ALA A 115 2.95 17.67 -1.52
C ALA A 115 2.68 17.18 -0.09
N PHE A 116 2.93 15.91 0.22
CA PHE A 116 2.77 15.30 1.55
C PHE A 116 4.07 14.66 2.05
N MET A 117 5.24 15.13 1.58
CA MET A 117 6.52 14.58 2.02
C MET A 117 6.71 14.83 3.53
N GLU A 118 7.22 13.82 4.24
CA GLU A 118 7.47 13.86 5.69
C GLU A 118 6.21 14.09 6.56
N CYS A 119 5.02 13.73 6.06
CA CYS A 119 3.82 13.56 6.89
C CYS A 119 3.94 12.28 7.73
N PHE A 120 4.73 12.33 8.80
CA PHE A 120 5.15 11.15 9.56
C PHE A 120 4.00 10.35 10.18
N GLN A 121 2.87 10.98 10.48
CA GLN A 121 1.69 10.34 11.08
C GLN A 121 0.61 9.95 10.07
N LEU A 122 0.82 10.12 8.75
CA LEU A 122 -0.21 9.80 7.76
C LEU A 122 -0.33 8.28 7.64
N HIS A 123 -1.41 7.69 8.13
CA HIS A 123 -1.57 6.22 8.20
C HIS A 123 -2.23 5.62 6.96
N THR A 124 -3.18 6.34 6.38
CA THR A 124 -4.02 5.88 5.27
C THR A 124 -4.25 7.01 4.28
N ILE A 125 -4.37 6.66 3.01
CA ILE A 125 -4.82 7.61 1.99
C ILE A 125 -5.72 6.92 0.96
N SER A 126 -6.80 7.60 0.58
CA SER A 126 -7.70 7.19 -0.49
C SER A 126 -7.79 8.29 -1.52
N PHE A 127 -7.39 8.00 -2.76
CA PHE A 127 -7.46 8.97 -3.84
C PHE A 127 -8.85 8.98 -4.48
N PRO A 128 -9.32 10.11 -5.04
CA PRO A 128 -10.47 10.12 -5.94
C PRO A 128 -10.06 9.54 -7.31
N SER A 129 -11.05 9.08 -8.09
CA SER A 129 -10.83 8.49 -9.44
C SER A 129 -10.27 9.47 -10.47
N THR A 130 -10.31 10.77 -10.18
CA THR A 130 -9.81 11.85 -11.03
C THR A 130 -8.29 11.99 -11.02
N VAL A 131 -7.60 11.49 -9.98
CA VAL A 131 -6.15 11.63 -9.85
C VAL A 131 -5.44 10.70 -10.84
N GLU A 132 -4.82 11.30 -11.85
CA GLU A 132 -4.08 10.58 -12.89
C GLU A 132 -2.57 10.47 -12.59
N ARG A 133 -2.02 11.42 -11.82
CA ARG A 133 -0.57 11.50 -11.56
C ARG A 133 -0.25 11.89 -10.12
N LEU A 134 0.61 11.08 -9.50
CA LEU A 134 1.35 11.45 -8.30
C LEU A 134 2.74 11.91 -8.72
N GLU A 135 3.08 13.16 -8.43
CA GLU A 135 4.38 13.74 -8.78
C GLU A 135 5.52 13.19 -7.91
N SER A 136 6.75 13.59 -8.25
CA SER A 136 7.94 13.09 -7.58
C SER A 136 7.90 13.39 -6.08
N GLY A 137 8.19 12.37 -5.28
CA GLY A 137 8.29 12.47 -3.82
C GLY A 137 6.99 12.80 -3.08
N THR A 138 5.80 12.71 -3.70
CA THR A 138 4.54 13.17 -3.09
C THR A 138 4.32 12.65 -1.65
N PHE A 139 4.62 11.39 -1.35
CA PHE A 139 4.51 10.76 -0.02
C PHE A 139 5.86 10.26 0.50
N LYS A 140 6.97 10.84 0.03
CA LYS A 140 8.31 10.47 0.48
C LYS A 140 8.43 10.61 1.99
N LEU A 141 9.00 9.59 2.66
CA LEU A 141 9.21 9.54 4.11
C LEU A 141 7.94 9.60 4.96
N CYS A 142 6.76 9.30 4.42
CA CYS A 142 5.55 9.05 5.21
C CYS A 142 5.69 7.72 5.95
N HIS A 143 6.42 7.72 7.07
CA HIS A 143 6.83 6.51 7.78
C HIS A 143 5.67 5.68 8.32
N SER A 144 4.57 6.33 8.75
CA SER A 144 3.38 5.63 9.25
C SER A 144 2.39 5.21 8.16
N LEU A 145 2.63 5.52 6.89
CA LEU A 145 1.70 5.16 5.80
C LEU A 145 1.65 3.64 5.66
N ARG A 146 0.51 3.05 6.03
CA ARG A 146 0.26 1.61 6.03
C ARG A 146 -0.55 1.18 4.81
N VAL A 147 -1.58 1.95 4.46
CA VAL A 147 -2.58 1.57 3.45
C VAL A 147 -2.76 2.66 2.40
N ILE A 148 -2.75 2.25 1.13
CA ILE A 148 -3.02 3.13 -0.01
C ILE A 148 -4.19 2.58 -0.81
N LYS A 149 -5.25 3.37 -0.94
CA LYS A 149 -6.44 3.04 -1.73
C LYS A 149 -6.44 3.85 -3.01
N PHE A 150 -6.02 3.20 -4.09
CA PHE A 150 -6.14 3.75 -5.43
C PHE A 150 -7.53 3.48 -6.03
N GLN A 151 -8.02 4.47 -6.78
CA GLN A 151 -9.19 4.34 -7.64
C GLN A 151 -8.76 4.18 -9.10
N ASN A 152 -9.72 3.87 -9.97
CA ASN A 152 -9.47 3.79 -11.41
C ASN A 152 -9.22 5.20 -11.96
N GLY A 153 -8.03 5.45 -12.50
CA GLY A 153 -7.63 6.75 -13.05
C GLY A 153 -6.12 7.01 -12.98
N LEU A 154 -5.45 6.45 -11.96
CA LEU A 154 -4.01 6.65 -11.77
C LEU A 154 -3.18 6.00 -12.88
N LYS A 155 -2.47 6.83 -13.64
CA LYS A 155 -1.57 6.41 -14.73
C LYS A 155 -0.10 6.44 -14.31
N TYR A 156 0.30 7.41 -13.48
CA TYR A 156 1.72 7.68 -13.20
C TYR A 156 2.00 7.75 -11.70
N VAL A 157 2.87 6.86 -11.23
CA VAL A 157 3.57 6.97 -9.94
C VAL A 157 4.98 7.45 -10.24
N ALA A 158 5.29 8.72 -9.97
CA ALA A 158 6.58 9.31 -10.34
C ALA A 158 7.73 8.89 -9.41
N ASP A 159 8.90 9.51 -9.62
CA ASP A 159 10.12 9.18 -8.91
C ASP A 159 9.99 9.45 -7.40
N GLU A 160 10.42 8.50 -6.58
CA GLU A 160 10.44 8.57 -5.12
C GLU A 160 9.07 8.79 -4.45
N THR A 161 7.94 8.60 -5.15
CA THR A 161 6.60 8.95 -4.65
C THR A 161 6.31 8.38 -3.25
N PHE A 162 6.67 7.13 -2.98
CA PHE A 162 6.52 6.44 -1.68
C PHE A 162 7.88 5.99 -1.11
N TYR A 163 8.96 6.70 -1.45
CA TYR A 163 10.30 6.35 -0.98
C TYR A 163 10.36 6.37 0.55
N SER A 164 10.88 5.27 1.13
CA SER A 164 11.04 5.09 2.56
C SER A 164 9.74 5.19 3.37
N CYS A 165 8.61 4.76 2.82
CA CYS A 165 7.37 4.50 3.57
C CYS A 165 7.52 3.20 4.40
N LYS A 166 8.11 3.34 5.59
CA LYS A 166 8.57 2.21 6.41
C LYS A 166 7.49 1.23 6.86
N ASN A 167 6.25 1.69 6.99
CA ASN A 167 5.12 0.86 7.40
C ASN A 167 4.19 0.44 6.24
N LEU A 168 4.53 0.76 5.00
CA LEU A 168 3.71 0.37 3.85
C LEU A 168 3.79 -1.15 3.67
N GLN A 169 2.65 -1.85 3.77
CA GLN A 169 2.61 -3.32 3.79
C GLN A 169 2.21 -3.93 2.45
N SER A 170 1.29 -3.30 1.74
CA SER A 170 0.76 -3.79 0.49
C SER A 170 0.29 -2.65 -0.41
N VAL A 171 0.34 -2.88 -1.72
CA VAL A 171 -0.05 -1.90 -2.73
C VAL A 171 -0.83 -2.61 -3.83
N ALA A 172 -2.08 -2.18 -4.06
CA ALA A 172 -2.90 -2.66 -5.18
C ALA A 172 -3.01 -1.58 -6.25
N LEU A 173 -2.15 -1.66 -7.27
CA LEU A 173 -2.10 -0.71 -8.38
C LEU A 173 -3.32 -0.89 -9.31
N PRO A 174 -3.99 0.21 -9.70
CA PRO A 174 -5.19 0.13 -10.52
C PRO A 174 -4.86 -0.25 -11.98
N GLU A 175 -5.87 -0.70 -12.72
CA GLU A 175 -5.78 -1.15 -14.13
C GLU A 175 -5.26 -0.08 -15.11
N SER A 176 -5.23 1.18 -14.66
CA SER A 176 -4.83 2.34 -15.45
C SER A 176 -3.35 2.68 -15.34
N VAL A 177 -2.60 2.01 -14.45
CA VAL A 177 -1.18 2.35 -14.22
C VAL A 177 -0.34 2.05 -15.47
N GLU A 178 0.47 3.02 -15.88
CA GLU A 178 1.33 2.94 -17.06
C GLU A 178 2.82 3.02 -16.69
N LEU A 179 3.15 3.74 -15.61
CA LEU A 179 4.52 4.00 -15.20
C LEU A 179 4.71 4.00 -13.69
N ILE A 180 5.78 3.34 -13.25
CA ILE A 180 6.33 3.39 -11.89
C ILE A 180 7.75 3.96 -11.98
N GLY A 181 7.96 5.11 -11.35
CA GLY A 181 9.19 5.91 -11.44
C GLY A 181 10.38 5.35 -10.66
N LEU A 182 11.51 6.04 -10.81
CA LEU A 182 12.77 5.72 -10.14
C LEU A 182 12.56 5.75 -8.62
N ASN A 183 12.97 4.71 -7.90
CA ASN A 183 12.85 4.64 -6.44
C ASN A 183 11.41 4.82 -5.90
N ALA A 184 10.37 4.64 -6.73
CA ALA A 184 8.98 4.98 -6.36
C ALA A 184 8.51 4.35 -5.04
N PHE A 185 8.88 3.10 -4.77
CA PHE A 185 8.61 2.36 -3.54
C PHE A 185 9.88 1.89 -2.85
N ALA A 186 11.06 2.45 -3.17
CA ALA A 186 12.31 1.99 -2.57
C ALA A 186 12.35 2.23 -1.06
N LYS A 187 13.06 1.36 -0.33
CA LYS A 187 13.22 1.36 1.12
C LYS A 187 11.91 1.24 1.90
N CYS A 188 10.98 0.46 1.37
CA CYS A 188 9.76 0.06 2.08
C CYS A 188 9.95 -1.35 2.67
N PRO A 189 10.64 -1.51 3.83
CA PRO A 189 11.04 -2.80 4.36
C PRO A 189 9.86 -3.71 4.78
N LYS A 190 8.68 -3.14 5.04
CA LYS A 190 7.46 -3.90 5.37
C LYS A 190 6.59 -4.20 4.14
N LEU A 191 6.95 -3.75 2.94
CA LEU A 191 6.17 -3.99 1.73
C LEU A 191 6.32 -5.46 1.33
N VAL A 192 5.25 -6.25 1.51
CA VAL A 192 5.22 -7.68 1.20
C VAL A 192 4.57 -7.95 -0.15
N SER A 193 3.65 -7.09 -0.57
CA SER A 193 2.72 -7.37 -1.66
C SER A 193 2.51 -6.20 -2.59
N VAL A 194 2.65 -6.44 -3.89
CA VAL A 194 2.32 -5.49 -4.95
C VAL A 194 1.45 -6.21 -5.97
N GLU A 195 0.20 -5.80 -6.07
CA GLU A 195 -0.79 -6.36 -6.98
C GLU A 195 -1.04 -5.41 -8.17
N PHE A 196 -0.98 -5.94 -9.38
CA PHE A 196 -1.45 -5.25 -10.59
C PHE A 196 -2.85 -5.74 -10.93
N ARG A 197 -3.87 -4.87 -10.83
CA ARG A 197 -5.27 -5.27 -11.06
C ARG A 197 -5.54 -5.72 -12.50
N ASP A 198 -4.78 -5.19 -13.47
CA ASP A 198 -4.79 -5.66 -14.85
C ASP A 198 -3.37 -6.12 -15.25
N ALA A 199 -3.17 -7.44 -15.28
CA ALA A 199 -1.91 -8.05 -15.71
C ALA A 199 -1.75 -8.14 -17.24
N SER A 200 -2.75 -7.70 -18.02
CA SER A 200 -2.69 -7.72 -19.49
C SER A 200 -2.07 -6.46 -20.09
N ARG A 201 -1.99 -5.37 -19.31
CA ARG A 201 -1.43 -4.10 -19.77
C ARG A 201 0.04 -3.96 -19.38
N ALA A 202 0.85 -3.56 -20.35
CA ALA A 202 2.26 -3.25 -20.14
C ALA A 202 2.43 -2.09 -19.15
N VAL A 203 3.25 -2.30 -18.11
CA VAL A 203 3.67 -1.23 -17.19
C VAL A 203 5.16 -0.96 -17.40
N THR A 204 5.53 0.31 -17.49
CA THR A 204 6.95 0.71 -17.48
C THR A 204 7.41 0.86 -16.03
N ILE A 205 8.39 0.07 -15.62
CA ILE A 205 8.94 0.11 -14.25
C ILE A 205 10.38 0.57 -14.34
N HIS A 206 10.66 1.70 -13.71
CA HIS A 206 11.99 2.28 -13.70
C HIS A 206 12.94 1.56 -12.72
N ASN A 207 14.21 1.93 -12.84
CA ASN A 207 15.29 1.50 -11.97
C ASN A 207 14.92 1.69 -10.50
N ASP A 208 15.32 0.74 -9.66
CA ASP A 208 15.15 0.80 -8.21
C ASP A 208 13.72 1.07 -7.72
N ALA A 209 12.70 0.91 -8.58
CA ALA A 209 11.32 1.19 -8.22
C ALA A 209 10.91 0.51 -6.90
N PHE A 210 11.46 -0.67 -6.59
CA PHE A 210 11.24 -1.43 -5.37
C PHE A 210 12.55 -1.75 -4.63
N ALA A 211 13.63 -0.99 -4.83
CA ALA A 211 14.91 -1.31 -4.19
C ALA A 211 14.80 -1.35 -2.65
N GLU A 212 15.49 -2.29 -2.01
CA GLU A 212 15.52 -2.50 -0.56
C GLU A 212 14.13 -2.77 0.06
N CYS A 213 13.17 -3.26 -0.73
CA CYS A 213 11.93 -3.85 -0.24
C CYS A 213 12.19 -5.29 0.23
N VAL A 214 12.91 -5.43 1.34
CA VAL A 214 13.44 -6.71 1.85
C VAL A 214 12.38 -7.76 2.19
N SER A 215 11.10 -7.37 2.36
CA SER A 215 10.00 -8.29 2.65
C SER A 215 9.11 -8.60 1.44
N LEU A 216 9.39 -8.01 0.27
CA LEU A 216 8.54 -8.15 -0.92
C LEU A 216 8.63 -9.58 -1.45
N THR A 217 7.48 -10.28 -1.50
CA THR A 217 7.42 -11.68 -1.94
C THR A 217 6.23 -11.94 -2.85
N ASN A 218 5.14 -11.17 -2.71
CA ASN A 218 3.93 -11.34 -3.48
C ASN A 218 3.79 -10.27 -4.56
N ILE A 219 4.51 -10.46 -5.65
CA ILE A 219 4.45 -9.61 -6.84
C ILE A 219 4.52 -10.49 -8.09
N CYS A 220 3.73 -10.16 -9.10
CA CYS A 220 3.81 -10.73 -10.44
C CYS A 220 3.72 -9.57 -11.43
N LEU A 221 4.65 -9.51 -12.38
CA LEU A 221 4.67 -8.43 -13.35
C LEU A 221 3.72 -8.74 -14.50
N PRO A 222 2.98 -7.76 -15.04
CA PRO A 222 2.28 -7.92 -16.31
C PRO A 222 3.26 -8.38 -17.41
N SER A 223 2.86 -9.34 -18.24
CA SER A 223 3.76 -10.04 -19.18
C SER A 223 4.42 -9.12 -20.23
N GLU A 224 3.79 -7.98 -20.53
CA GLU A 224 4.30 -6.98 -21.47
C GLU A 224 5.04 -5.82 -20.77
N SER A 225 5.33 -5.95 -19.48
CA SER A 225 6.00 -4.89 -18.70
C SER A 225 7.40 -4.59 -19.22
N ARG A 226 7.73 -3.30 -19.28
CA ARG A 226 9.04 -2.82 -19.72
C ARG A 226 9.83 -2.37 -18.50
N LEU A 227 10.85 -3.13 -18.14
CA LEU A 227 11.79 -2.72 -17.11
C LEU A 227 12.85 -1.83 -17.77
N SER A 228 13.11 -0.65 -17.21
CA SER A 228 14.25 0.13 -17.68
C SER A 228 15.51 -0.68 -17.41
N ALA A 229 16.27 -1.00 -18.48
CA ALA A 229 17.57 -1.61 -18.30
C ALA A 229 18.44 -0.61 -17.53
N GLY A 230 18.88 -0.99 -16.34
CA GLY A 230 19.82 -0.18 -15.57
C GLY A 230 21.00 0.23 -16.41
N ARG A 231 21.38 1.52 -16.31
CA ARG A 231 22.78 1.84 -16.55
C ARG A 231 23.58 1.08 -15.49
N PRO A 232 24.78 0.56 -15.81
CA PRO A 232 25.67 0.11 -14.76
C PRO A 232 25.85 1.26 -13.77
N ASP A 233 25.80 0.98 -12.47
CA ASP A 233 26.26 1.94 -11.48
C ASP A 233 27.77 2.20 -11.62
N ASP A 234 28.33 3.09 -10.81
CA ASP A 234 29.77 3.40 -10.81
C ASP A 234 30.65 2.16 -10.51
N HIS A 235 30.04 1.06 -10.07
CA HIS A 235 30.67 -0.23 -9.78
C HIS A 235 30.43 -1.30 -10.86
N GLY A 236 29.68 -0.99 -11.93
CA GLY A 236 29.40 -1.90 -13.03
C GLY A 236 28.24 -2.87 -12.79
N GLU A 237 27.51 -2.74 -11.68
CA GLU A 237 26.32 -3.54 -11.41
C GLU A 237 25.12 -3.02 -12.20
N ARG A 238 24.39 -3.92 -12.86
CA ARG A 238 23.16 -3.57 -13.59
C ARG A 238 22.11 -3.11 -12.58
N ILE A 239 21.77 -1.81 -12.61
CA ILE A 239 20.66 -1.29 -11.81
C ILE A 239 19.38 -2.04 -12.21
N ASN A 240 18.72 -2.67 -11.25
CA ASN A 240 17.51 -3.46 -11.46
C ASN A 240 16.36 -2.86 -10.63
N SER A 241 15.11 -3.09 -11.02
CA SER A 241 13.95 -2.51 -10.30
C SER A 241 13.75 -3.06 -8.88
N PHE A 242 14.46 -4.12 -8.49
CA PHE A 242 14.27 -4.92 -7.27
C PHE A 242 15.56 -5.07 -6.46
N ARG A 243 16.50 -4.11 -6.54
CA ARG A 243 17.84 -4.27 -5.96
C ARG A 243 17.73 -4.39 -4.44
N GLY A 244 18.29 -5.45 -3.84
CA GLY A 244 18.20 -5.66 -2.39
C GLY A 244 16.81 -6.10 -1.91
N CYS A 245 15.92 -6.54 -2.82
CA CYS A 245 14.74 -7.32 -2.45
C CYS A 245 15.15 -8.75 -2.11
N THR A 246 15.78 -8.95 -0.95
CA THR A 246 16.34 -10.24 -0.53
C THR A 246 15.31 -11.36 -0.46
N ALA A 247 14.02 -11.04 -0.29
CA ALA A 247 12.95 -12.03 -0.28
C ALA A 247 12.44 -12.46 -1.66
N LEU A 248 12.88 -11.78 -2.74
CA LEU A 248 12.63 -12.14 -4.15
C LEU A 248 13.81 -12.88 -4.78
N GLU A 249 14.78 -13.33 -3.99
CA GLU A 249 15.86 -14.18 -4.49
C GLU A 249 15.27 -15.55 -4.83
N ASP A 250 15.49 -16.01 -6.06
CA ASP A 250 15.00 -17.32 -6.48
C ASP A 250 15.72 -18.44 -5.72
N GLN A 251 15.13 -19.63 -5.70
CA GLN A 251 15.72 -20.80 -5.03
C GLN A 251 17.11 -21.22 -5.58
N TYR A 252 17.56 -20.64 -6.69
CA TYR A 252 18.81 -20.96 -7.37
C TYR A 252 19.88 -19.87 -7.23
N GLY A 253 19.56 -18.74 -6.58
CA GLY A 253 20.44 -17.59 -6.41
C GLY A 253 20.82 -16.89 -7.70
N ASP A 254 20.02 -16.99 -8.78
CA ASP A 254 20.36 -16.47 -10.10
C ASP A 254 19.62 -15.17 -10.49
N THR A 255 20.28 -14.45 -11.37
CA THR A 255 20.42 -12.99 -11.48
C THR A 255 19.32 -12.26 -12.26
N ASN A 256 18.15 -12.88 -12.45
CA ASN A 256 17.07 -12.27 -13.24
C ASN A 256 15.68 -12.42 -12.59
N THR A 257 15.57 -11.99 -11.32
CA THR A 257 14.31 -11.83 -10.56
C THR A 257 13.19 -11.27 -11.44
N SER A 258 13.50 -10.28 -12.27
CA SER A 258 12.58 -9.69 -13.24
C SER A 258 11.90 -10.68 -14.18
N LEU A 259 12.64 -11.60 -14.80
CA LEU A 259 12.08 -12.59 -15.72
C LEU A 259 11.24 -13.62 -14.97
N ALA A 260 11.70 -14.06 -13.78
CA ALA A 260 10.93 -14.95 -12.91
C ALA A 260 9.59 -14.32 -12.49
N LEU A 261 9.54 -13.01 -12.27
CA LEU A 261 8.32 -12.29 -11.93
C LEU A 261 7.34 -12.10 -13.10
N MET A 262 7.84 -12.02 -14.34
CA MET A 262 6.98 -11.91 -15.53
C MET A 262 6.28 -13.22 -15.88
N HIS A 263 6.92 -14.36 -15.61
CA HIS A 263 6.42 -15.69 -15.92
C HIS A 263 6.03 -16.49 -14.66
N ARG A 264 5.93 -15.82 -13.51
CA ARG A 264 5.78 -16.44 -12.18
C ARG A 264 4.64 -17.46 -12.12
N PHE A 265 3.54 -17.18 -12.82
CA PHE A 265 2.31 -17.97 -12.76
C PHE A 265 1.84 -18.54 -14.11
N ASP A 266 2.69 -18.58 -15.14
CA ASP A 266 2.30 -19.02 -16.48
C ASP A 266 1.73 -20.45 -16.49
N ASP A 267 2.34 -21.34 -15.71
CA ASP A 267 1.92 -22.74 -15.55
C ASP A 267 1.22 -23.01 -14.20
N LEU A 268 0.84 -21.95 -13.47
CA LEU A 268 0.26 -22.02 -12.12
C LEU A 268 -1.09 -21.30 -12.05
N PRO A 269 -2.16 -21.88 -12.63
CA PRO A 269 -3.47 -21.22 -12.72
C PRO A 269 -4.06 -20.87 -11.35
N ILE A 270 -3.85 -21.72 -10.34
CA ILE A 270 -4.37 -21.53 -8.98
C ILE A 270 -3.63 -20.36 -8.30
N HIS A 271 -2.29 -20.28 -8.43
CA HIS A 271 -1.53 -19.15 -7.93
C HIS A 271 -1.91 -17.84 -8.62
N LYS A 272 -2.07 -17.86 -9.95
CA LYS A 272 -2.50 -16.69 -10.73
C LYS A 272 -3.82 -16.13 -10.20
N LYS A 273 -4.78 -17.00 -9.90
CA LYS A 273 -6.07 -16.59 -9.30
C LYS A 273 -5.96 -16.14 -7.86
N CYS A 274 -5.12 -16.78 -7.05
CA CYS A 274 -4.84 -16.33 -5.68
C CYS A 274 -4.21 -14.93 -5.67
N TYR A 275 -3.34 -14.65 -6.64
CA TYR A 275 -2.73 -13.33 -6.82
C TYR A 275 -3.77 -12.29 -7.26
N HIS A 276 -4.66 -12.65 -8.18
CA HIS A 276 -5.78 -11.82 -8.63
C HIS A 276 -7.06 -12.00 -7.79
N ALA A 277 -6.93 -12.46 -6.54
CA ALA A 277 -8.06 -12.74 -5.66
C ALA A 277 -8.94 -11.51 -5.44
N SER A 278 -8.36 -10.31 -5.48
CA SER A 278 -9.07 -9.06 -5.30
C SER A 278 -10.12 -8.78 -6.40
N VAL A 279 -9.94 -9.38 -7.59
CA VAL A 279 -10.76 -9.17 -8.79
C VAL A 279 -11.45 -10.44 -9.32
N THR A 280 -11.13 -11.62 -8.78
CA THR A 280 -11.70 -12.91 -9.23
C THR A 280 -12.99 -13.27 -8.47
N THR A 281 -13.94 -13.95 -9.14
CA THR A 281 -15.15 -14.49 -8.50
C THR A 281 -14.87 -15.87 -7.89
N ALA A 282 -15.43 -16.16 -6.71
CA ALA A 282 -15.16 -17.41 -5.99
C ALA A 282 -15.57 -18.67 -6.77
N ASP A 283 -16.65 -18.56 -7.54
CA ASP A 283 -17.22 -19.66 -8.33
C ASP A 283 -16.29 -20.14 -9.45
N GLU A 284 -15.40 -19.28 -9.95
CA GLU A 284 -14.43 -19.64 -10.99
C GLU A 284 -13.19 -20.32 -10.41
N LEU A 285 -12.77 -19.96 -9.18
CA LEU A 285 -11.66 -20.61 -8.51
C LEU A 285 -12.07 -22.00 -8.00
N ALA A 286 -13.26 -22.13 -7.43
CA ALA A 286 -13.82 -23.41 -6.96
C ALA A 286 -13.84 -24.47 -8.08
N ARG A 287 -14.38 -24.12 -9.25
CA ARG A 287 -14.48 -25.03 -10.40
C ARG A 287 -13.13 -25.56 -10.90
N GLU A 288 -12.09 -24.73 -10.88
CA GLU A 288 -10.76 -25.15 -11.33
C GLU A 288 -9.99 -25.95 -10.30
N ILE A 289 -10.14 -25.61 -9.02
CA ILE A 289 -9.58 -26.40 -7.92
C ILE A 289 -10.23 -27.79 -7.91
N GLU A 290 -11.56 -27.85 -8.01
CA GLU A 290 -12.30 -29.12 -8.11
C GLU A 290 -11.89 -29.94 -9.34
N SER A 291 -11.73 -29.30 -10.50
CA SER A 291 -11.25 -29.96 -11.73
C SER A 291 -9.81 -30.49 -11.58
N SER A 292 -8.94 -29.74 -10.89
CA SER A 292 -7.55 -30.14 -10.67
C SER A 292 -7.46 -31.33 -9.72
N VAL A 293 -8.22 -31.30 -8.61
CA VAL A 293 -8.32 -32.39 -7.63
C VAL A 293 -8.92 -33.67 -8.25
N GLN A 294 -9.89 -33.54 -9.16
CA GLN A 294 -10.50 -34.70 -9.84
C GLN A 294 -9.58 -35.35 -10.89
N SER A 295 -8.66 -34.58 -11.48
CA SER A 295 -7.69 -35.08 -12.47
C SER A 295 -6.54 -35.88 -11.83
N SER A 296 -6.25 -35.67 -10.54
CA SER A 296 -5.23 -36.37 -9.78
C SER A 296 -5.85 -37.54 -8.99
N GLN A 297 -6.19 -38.64 -9.66
CA GLN A 297 -6.56 -39.92 -9.01
C GLN A 297 -5.37 -40.69 -8.41
N ASP A 298 -4.30 -40.00 -7.99
CA ASP A 298 -3.16 -40.61 -7.31
C ASP A 298 -3.11 -40.13 -5.85
N SER A 299 -3.15 -41.08 -4.92
CA SER A 299 -3.37 -40.86 -3.48
C SER A 299 -2.14 -40.35 -2.73
N THR A 300 -1.16 -39.80 -3.45
CA THR A 300 0.05 -39.18 -2.90
C THR A 300 0.08 -37.72 -3.34
N LEU A 301 0.14 -36.81 -2.38
CA LEU A 301 0.19 -35.35 -2.57
C LEU A 301 1.52 -34.82 -3.18
N ASP A 302 2.17 -35.62 -4.02
CA ASP A 302 3.45 -35.31 -4.69
C ASP A 302 3.32 -34.25 -5.80
N HIS A 303 2.16 -33.59 -5.95
CA HIS A 303 1.85 -32.69 -7.07
C HIS A 303 1.43 -31.26 -6.68
N LEU A 304 1.52 -30.85 -5.41
CA LEU A 304 1.35 -29.41 -5.11
C LEU A 304 2.56 -28.64 -5.62
N VAL A 305 2.42 -28.02 -6.79
CA VAL A 305 3.48 -27.21 -7.40
C VAL A 305 3.62 -25.91 -6.60
N VAL A 306 4.85 -25.56 -6.27
CA VAL A 306 5.19 -24.24 -5.71
C VAL A 306 5.63 -23.32 -6.83
N ASP A 307 5.49 -22.01 -6.63
CA ASP A 307 6.05 -21.05 -7.57
C ASP A 307 7.60 -20.97 -7.48
N PRO A 308 8.27 -20.19 -8.34
CA PRO A 308 9.74 -20.07 -8.32
C PRO A 308 10.34 -19.60 -6.98
N PHE A 309 9.54 -19.04 -6.07
CA PHE A 309 9.92 -18.60 -4.73
C PHE A 309 9.47 -19.59 -3.64
N GLY A 310 9.06 -20.80 -4.01
CA GLY A 310 8.60 -21.81 -3.06
C GLY A 310 7.23 -21.51 -2.44
N MET A 311 6.48 -20.54 -2.97
CA MET A 311 5.18 -20.17 -2.42
C MET A 311 4.08 -21.11 -2.96
N THR A 312 3.26 -21.63 -2.05
CA THR A 312 2.03 -22.37 -2.39
C THR A 312 0.89 -21.38 -2.70
N PRO A 313 -0.26 -21.83 -3.25
CA PRO A 313 -1.43 -20.96 -3.42
C PRO A 313 -1.86 -20.24 -2.14
N PHE A 314 -1.73 -20.90 -0.98
CA PHE A 314 -2.00 -20.29 0.32
C PHE A 314 -1.06 -19.12 0.62
N HIS A 315 0.23 -19.27 0.33
CA HIS A 315 1.20 -18.19 0.54
C HIS A 315 0.83 -16.98 -0.31
N VAL A 316 0.51 -17.19 -1.60
CA VAL A 316 0.11 -16.12 -2.53
C VAL A 316 -1.19 -15.44 -2.08
N LEU A 317 -2.20 -16.20 -1.68
CA LEU A 317 -3.48 -15.65 -1.22
C LEU A 317 -3.34 -14.87 0.10
N LEU A 318 -2.66 -15.45 1.08
CA LEU A 318 -2.53 -14.87 2.42
C LEU A 318 -1.54 -13.70 2.49
N SER A 319 -0.70 -13.53 1.47
CA SER A 319 0.14 -12.35 1.29
C SER A 319 -0.52 -11.29 0.39
N ALA A 320 -1.73 -11.50 -0.11
CA ALA A 320 -2.43 -10.50 -0.92
C ALA A 320 -2.92 -9.33 -0.05
N ALA A 321 -2.94 -8.12 -0.63
CA ALA A 321 -3.45 -6.92 0.04
C ALA A 321 -4.92 -7.07 0.49
N ASN A 322 -5.71 -7.84 -0.27
CA ASN A 322 -7.13 -8.07 -0.05
C ASN A 322 -7.42 -9.58 -0.03
N CYS A 323 -7.04 -10.25 1.05
CA CYS A 323 -7.28 -11.68 1.21
C CYS A 323 -8.79 -11.99 1.29
N ARG A 324 -9.24 -12.93 0.47
CA ARG A 324 -10.65 -13.36 0.34
C ARG A 324 -10.89 -14.66 1.12
N LEU A 325 -11.73 -14.62 2.16
CA LEU A 325 -12.00 -15.77 3.05
C LEU A 325 -12.68 -16.93 2.34
N ASP A 326 -13.56 -16.64 1.40
CA ASP A 326 -14.21 -17.63 0.54
C ASP A 326 -13.18 -18.40 -0.29
N LEU A 327 -12.19 -17.72 -0.86
CA LEU A 327 -11.09 -18.40 -1.57
C LEU A 327 -10.22 -19.22 -0.62
N LEU A 328 -9.96 -18.71 0.58
CA LEU A 328 -9.22 -19.46 1.60
C LEU A 328 -9.95 -20.74 1.99
N GLN A 329 -11.27 -20.66 2.22
CA GLN A 329 -12.08 -21.84 2.55
C GLN A 329 -12.04 -22.87 1.43
N ILE A 330 -12.18 -22.44 0.17
CA ILE A 330 -12.08 -23.34 -0.99
C ILE A 330 -10.71 -24.03 -1.03
N LEU A 331 -9.62 -23.31 -0.78
CA LEU A 331 -8.28 -23.91 -0.72
C LEU A 331 -8.16 -24.90 0.46
N LEU A 332 -8.71 -24.59 1.63
CA LEU A 332 -8.69 -25.46 2.80
C LEU A 332 -9.51 -26.74 2.61
N ASP A 333 -10.58 -26.68 1.83
CA ASP A 333 -11.41 -27.84 1.49
C ASP A 333 -10.73 -28.73 0.44
N ALA A 334 -9.89 -28.15 -0.42
CA ALA A 334 -9.24 -28.84 -1.52
C ALA A 334 -7.86 -29.43 -1.21
N TYR A 335 -7.13 -28.82 -0.27
CA TYR A 335 -5.74 -29.19 0.04
C TYR A 335 -5.58 -29.71 1.47
N PRO A 336 -4.62 -30.63 1.69
CA PRO A 336 -4.42 -31.22 2.99
C PRO A 336 -3.80 -30.22 3.99
N PRO A 337 -4.04 -30.44 5.30
CA PRO A 337 -3.64 -29.49 6.31
C PRO A 337 -2.19 -29.08 6.45
N HIS A 338 -1.29 -30.01 6.22
CA HIS A 338 0.13 -29.76 6.43
C HIS A 338 0.73 -28.75 5.43
N VAL A 339 0.04 -28.44 4.32
CA VAL A 339 0.48 -27.45 3.32
C VAL A 339 0.58 -26.03 3.88
N LEU A 340 -0.28 -25.68 4.84
CA LEU A 340 -0.18 -24.38 5.54
C LEU A 340 1.11 -24.24 6.36
N GLY A 341 1.71 -25.36 6.77
CA GLY A 341 2.99 -25.41 7.47
C GLY A 341 4.20 -25.54 6.54
N TRP A 342 3.99 -25.61 5.22
CA TRP A 342 5.11 -25.57 4.26
C TRP A 342 5.76 -24.19 4.31
N LYS A 343 7.07 -24.18 4.13
CA LYS A 343 7.88 -22.96 4.12
C LYS A 343 8.26 -22.61 2.70
N ASP A 344 8.22 -21.33 2.37
CA ASP A 344 8.80 -20.79 1.15
C ASP A 344 10.34 -20.76 1.20
N VAL A 345 10.98 -20.21 0.16
CA VAL A 345 12.44 -20.07 0.10
C VAL A 345 13.03 -19.21 1.23
N ASN A 346 12.20 -18.35 1.83
CA ASN A 346 12.57 -17.49 2.95
C ASN A 346 12.31 -18.14 4.31
N GLY A 347 11.86 -19.40 4.34
CA GLY A 347 11.56 -20.13 5.56
C GLY A 347 10.25 -19.69 6.24
N LYS A 348 9.40 -18.90 5.55
CA LYS A 348 8.12 -18.40 6.06
C LYS A 348 6.97 -19.29 5.59
N THR A 349 6.02 -19.52 6.49
CA THR A 349 4.76 -20.22 6.20
C THR A 349 3.70 -19.28 5.65
N ALA A 350 2.67 -19.84 5.01
CA ALA A 350 1.55 -19.06 4.48
C ALA A 350 0.83 -18.24 5.58
N ILE A 351 0.79 -18.79 6.79
CA ILE A 351 0.14 -18.14 7.93
C ILE A 351 1.01 -16.98 8.44
N GLU A 352 2.34 -17.12 8.44
CA GLU A 352 3.30 -16.03 8.75
C GLU A 352 3.14 -14.82 7.82
N TYR A 353 2.78 -15.04 6.56
CA TYR A 353 2.39 -13.95 5.66
C TYR A 353 1.06 -13.30 6.03
N CYS A 354 0.06 -14.10 6.38
CA CYS A 354 -1.21 -13.59 6.85
C CYS A 354 -1.05 -12.68 8.07
N TRP A 355 -0.20 -13.07 9.02
CA TRP A 355 0.09 -12.26 10.20
C TRP A 355 0.86 -10.99 9.88
N GLN A 356 1.80 -11.02 8.93
CA GLN A 356 2.49 -9.81 8.46
C GLN A 356 1.53 -8.80 7.81
N GLN A 357 0.40 -9.27 7.28
CA GLN A 357 -0.67 -8.45 6.69
C GLN A 357 -1.82 -8.16 7.67
N SER A 358 -1.76 -8.62 8.93
CA SER A 358 -2.88 -8.59 9.89
C SER A 358 -3.36 -7.20 10.33
N CYS A 359 -2.68 -6.13 9.92
CA CYS A 359 -3.13 -4.75 10.05
C CYS A 359 -4.11 -4.32 8.95
N ASN A 360 -4.16 -5.04 7.82
CA ASN A 360 -5.11 -4.83 6.70
C ASN A 360 -6.37 -5.67 6.82
N LEU A 361 -6.33 -6.73 7.65
CA LEU A 361 -7.49 -7.53 7.98
C LEU A 361 -8.36 -6.68 8.92
N THR A 362 -9.59 -6.37 8.51
CA THR A 362 -10.53 -5.64 9.37
C THR A 362 -10.67 -6.35 10.73
N GLU A 363 -11.02 -5.63 11.81
CA GLU A 363 -11.23 -6.27 13.13
C GLU A 363 -12.23 -7.45 13.07
N ASP A 364 -13.17 -7.40 12.11
CA ASP A 364 -14.14 -8.48 11.85
C ASP A 364 -13.52 -9.72 11.18
N PHE A 365 -12.40 -9.58 10.46
CA PHE A 365 -11.79 -10.64 9.65
C PHE A 365 -10.91 -11.57 10.49
N ARG A 366 -10.21 -11.03 11.50
CA ARG A 366 -9.26 -11.77 12.34
C ARG A 366 -9.94 -12.92 13.13
N PRO A 367 -11.11 -12.72 13.78
CA PRO A 367 -11.83 -13.81 14.46
C PRO A 367 -12.37 -14.86 13.50
N ILE A 368 -12.77 -14.47 12.29
CA ILE A 368 -13.31 -15.41 11.28
C ILE A 368 -12.18 -16.27 10.70
N LEU A 369 -11.04 -15.67 10.38
CA LEU A 369 -9.84 -16.40 9.96
C LEU A 369 -9.38 -17.36 11.06
N GLN A 370 -9.31 -16.88 12.30
CA GLN A 370 -8.99 -17.71 13.46
C GLN A 370 -9.99 -18.86 13.61
N ALA A 371 -11.29 -18.59 13.56
CA ALA A 371 -12.33 -19.62 13.67
C ALA A 371 -12.30 -20.60 12.49
N ALA A 372 -11.96 -20.15 11.27
CA ALA A 372 -11.81 -21.01 10.11
C ALA A 372 -10.61 -21.96 10.29
N LEU A 373 -9.46 -21.43 10.73
CA LEU A 373 -8.28 -22.22 11.06
C LEU A 373 -8.54 -23.17 12.25
N GLU A 374 -9.26 -22.72 13.28
CA GLU A 374 -9.63 -23.50 14.47
C GLU A 374 -10.64 -24.60 14.19
N ARG A 375 -11.71 -24.30 13.46
CA ARG A 375 -12.72 -25.28 13.06
C ARG A 375 -12.08 -26.36 12.19
N TRP A 376 -11.25 -25.95 11.25
CA TRP A 376 -10.52 -26.87 10.40
C TRP A 376 -9.48 -27.72 11.17
N MET A 377 -8.81 -27.15 12.18
CA MET A 377 -7.93 -27.89 13.08
C MET A 377 -8.66 -29.02 13.83
N VAL A 378 -9.91 -28.79 14.22
CA VAL A 378 -10.75 -29.76 14.94
C VAL A 378 -11.24 -30.87 14.01
N ASP A 379 -11.62 -30.52 12.78
CA ASP A 379 -12.26 -31.44 11.84
C ASP A 379 -11.26 -32.36 11.09
N SER A 380 -9.99 -31.96 10.93
CA SER A 380 -9.06 -32.62 9.99
C SER A 380 -7.79 -33.25 10.60
N ILE A 381 -7.54 -33.12 11.90
CA ILE A 381 -6.21 -33.41 12.47
C ILE A 381 -6.26 -34.11 13.84
N SER A 382 -6.52 -35.41 13.87
CA SER A 382 -6.29 -36.24 15.06
C SER A 382 -4.90 -36.90 15.09
N SER A 383 -4.10 -36.79 14.01
CA SER A 383 -2.85 -37.57 13.83
C SER A 383 -1.57 -36.75 13.64
N TRP A 384 -1.62 -35.40 13.66
CA TRP A 384 -0.41 -34.58 13.47
C TRP A 384 0.38 -34.41 14.77
N LYS A 385 1.61 -34.96 14.79
CA LYS A 385 2.51 -34.94 15.95
C LYS A 385 2.99 -33.54 16.38
N GLY A 386 2.75 -32.49 15.59
CA GLY A 386 3.13 -31.09 15.87
C GLY A 386 1.99 -30.19 16.36
N LEU A 387 0.76 -30.71 16.46
CA LEU A 387 -0.46 -29.90 16.64
C LEU A 387 -0.46 -29.06 17.91
N GLU A 388 -0.09 -29.63 19.05
CA GLU A 388 -0.14 -28.92 20.32
C GLU A 388 0.97 -27.86 20.45
N ALA A 389 2.15 -28.12 19.88
CA ALA A 389 3.22 -27.12 19.81
C ALA A 389 2.84 -25.96 18.89
N TRP A 390 2.21 -26.26 17.75
CA TRP A 390 1.74 -25.27 16.80
C TRP A 390 0.56 -24.45 17.35
N LYS A 391 -0.43 -25.08 18.00
CA LYS A 391 -1.53 -24.38 18.69
C LYS A 391 -1.01 -23.43 19.77
N SER A 392 -0.04 -23.88 20.57
CA SER A 392 0.57 -23.05 21.60
C SER A 392 1.32 -21.85 21.02
N ASP A 393 2.08 -22.05 19.92
CA ASP A 393 2.75 -20.96 19.21
C ASP A 393 1.74 -19.99 18.58
N MET A 394 0.70 -20.52 17.92
CA MET A 394 -0.40 -19.77 17.32
C MET A 394 -1.14 -18.92 18.37
N SER A 395 -1.61 -19.50 19.48
CA SER A 395 -2.30 -18.77 20.54
C SER A 395 -1.40 -17.72 21.21
N SER A 396 -0.11 -18.02 21.41
CA SER A 396 0.85 -17.03 21.94
C SER A 396 1.05 -15.86 20.98
N ARG A 397 1.14 -16.12 19.67
CA ARG A 397 1.30 -15.09 18.63
C ARG A 397 0.02 -14.26 18.48
N VAL A 398 -1.16 -14.87 18.54
CA VAL A 398 -2.46 -14.16 18.54
C VAL A 398 -2.61 -13.25 19.75
N ASN A 399 -2.24 -13.71 20.95
CA ASN A 399 -2.32 -12.89 22.17
C ASN A 399 -1.31 -11.72 22.17
N ALA A 400 -0.13 -11.89 21.56
CA ALA A 400 0.84 -10.80 21.41
C ALA A 400 0.32 -9.67 20.49
N ILE A 401 -0.48 -10.01 19.48
CA ILE A 401 -1.11 -9.04 18.57
C ILE A 401 -2.16 -8.20 19.30
N VAL A 402 -3.00 -8.81 20.14
CA VAL A 402 -3.99 -8.09 20.96
C VAL A 402 -3.30 -7.11 21.93
N ALA A 403 -2.11 -7.47 22.42
CA ALA A 403 -1.34 -6.62 23.32
C ALA A 403 -0.61 -5.47 22.61
N GLU A 404 -0.22 -5.60 21.34
CA GLU A 404 0.37 -4.50 20.56
C GLU A 404 -0.68 -3.43 20.19
N ASP A 405 -1.94 -3.83 19.96
CA ASP A 405 -3.08 -2.90 19.74
C ASP A 405 -3.41 -2.07 21.02
N GLU A 406 -3.19 -2.61 22.22
CA GLU A 406 -3.36 -1.88 23.49
C GLU A 406 -2.22 -0.88 23.80
N VAL A 407 -1.10 -0.97 23.08
CA VAL A 407 0.06 -0.08 23.24
C VAL A 407 0.13 1.00 22.14
N GLU A 408 -0.49 0.75 20.98
CA GLU A 408 -0.62 1.74 19.89
C GLU A 408 -1.90 2.63 19.99
N GLN A 409 -2.89 2.31 20.84
CA GLN A 409 -4.00 3.21 21.23
C GLN A 409 -3.64 4.09 22.43
#